data_AF-A0A915LU73-F1
#
_entry.id   AF-A0A915LU73-F1
#
_cell.length_a   1.000
_cell.length_b   1.000
_cell.length_c   1.000
_cell.angle_alpha   90.00
_cell.angle_beta   90.00
_cell.angle_gamma   90.00
#
_symmetry.space_group_name_H-M   'P 1'
#
loop_
_entity.id
_entity.type
_entity.pdbx_description
1 polymer ?
#
loop_
_entity_poly.entity_id
_entity_poly.type
_entity_poly.pdbx_seq_one_letter_code
_entity_poly.pdbx_strand_id
1 'polypeptide(L)'
;IIPGSIIQCIKLITEEASRRIARFSFEYARNNGRKLVTAVHKANIMRMSDGLFLKMCREASKDFPDIQFKEAYLDTVCLNMVQNPNQYDVLVMPNLYGDILSDLCAGLIGGLGVTPSGNIGENVAACFDAIAQGNQKTGDLGGKGTCQSFTADICARIVNMD
;
A
#
# COMPACT_ATOMS: atom_id res chain seq x y z
N ILE A 1 -22.63 -2.22 -27.77
CA ILE A 1 -22.36 -1.09 -26.83
C ILE A 1 -22.79 0.17 -27.57
N ILE A 2 -23.76 0.92 -27.05
CA ILE A 2 -24.20 2.18 -27.67
C ILE A 2 -23.14 3.24 -27.37
N PRO A 3 -22.44 3.81 -28.37
CA PRO A 3 -21.42 4.82 -28.13
C PRO A 3 -22.04 6.05 -27.45
N GLY A 4 -21.48 6.49 -26.32
CA GLY A 4 -21.88 7.72 -25.61
C GLY A 4 -22.91 7.56 -24.48
N SER A 5 -23.48 6.37 -24.24
CA SER A 5 -24.45 6.15 -23.14
C SER A 5 -24.13 4.96 -22.23
N ILE A 6 -23.17 4.11 -22.61
CA ILE A 6 -22.73 2.96 -21.81
C ILE A 6 -21.22 3.04 -21.64
N ILE A 7 -20.79 3.03 -20.37
CA ILE A 7 -19.37 2.99 -19.98
C ILE A 7 -19.08 1.65 -19.30
N GLN A 8 -17.96 1.03 -19.66
CA GLN A 8 -17.49 -0.23 -19.07
C GLN A 8 -16.10 -0.04 -18.47
N CYS A 9 -15.89 -0.60 -17.28
CA CYS A 9 -14.59 -0.74 -16.65
C CYS A 9 -14.28 -2.23 -16.45
N ILE A 10 -13.04 -2.63 -16.72
CA ILE A 10 -12.57 -4.01 -16.55
C ILE A 10 -11.52 -4.03 -15.45
N LYS A 11 -11.81 -4.76 -14.36
CA LYS A 11 -10.84 -5.03 -13.30
C LYS A 11 -10.15 -6.37 -13.58
N LEU A 12 -8.86 -6.33 -13.88
CA LEU A 12 -8.03 -7.51 -14.09
C LEU A 12 -7.20 -7.81 -12.84
N ILE A 13 -7.30 -9.04 -12.34
CA ILE A 13 -6.45 -9.58 -11.29
C ILE A 13 -5.88 -10.89 -11.81
N THR A 14 -4.57 -11.05 -11.75
CA THR A 14 -3.88 -12.26 -12.19
C THR A 14 -3.25 -12.98 -11.01
N GLU A 15 -3.12 -14.30 -11.16
CA GLU A 15 -2.49 -15.15 -10.14
C GLU A 15 -1.04 -14.74 -9.91
N GLU A 16 -0.27 -14.58 -10.99
CA GLU A 16 1.15 -14.25 -10.96
C GLU A 16 1.42 -12.93 -10.22
N ALA A 17 0.70 -11.86 -10.58
CA ALA A 17 0.89 -10.56 -9.94
C ALA A 17 0.49 -10.58 -8.46
N SER A 18 -0.60 -11.30 -8.13
CA SER A 18 -1.08 -11.45 -6.76
C SER A 18 -0.09 -12.27 -5.90
N ARG A 19 0.49 -13.33 -6.46
CA ARG A 19 1.53 -14.15 -5.82
C ARG A 19 2.78 -13.32 -5.54
N ARG A 20 3.22 -12.52 -6.52
CA ARG A 20 4.41 -11.66 -6.38
C ARG A 20 4.24 -10.62 -5.27
N ILE A 21 3.15 -9.84 -5.29
CA ILE A 21 2.94 -8.81 -4.25
C ILE A 21 2.70 -9.41 -2.86
N ALA A 22 2.06 -10.59 -2.79
CA ALA A 22 1.89 -11.31 -1.54
C ALA A 22 3.23 -11.73 -0.95
N ARG A 23 4.11 -12.39 -1.72
CA ARG A 23 5.44 -12.78 -1.22
C ARG A 23 6.26 -11.56 -0.81
N PHE A 24 6.27 -10.51 -1.63
CA PHE A 24 6.98 -9.27 -1.33
C PHE A 24 6.54 -8.67 0.01
N SER A 25 5.23 -8.65 0.32
CA SER A 25 4.75 -8.07 1.58
C SER A 25 5.19 -8.85 2.82
N PHE A 26 5.25 -10.19 2.74
CA PHE A 26 5.77 -11.03 3.81
C PHE A 26 7.30 -10.92 3.97
N GLU A 27 8.04 -10.88 2.86
CA GLU A 27 9.49 -10.66 2.88
C GLU A 27 9.83 -9.30 3.45
N TYR A 28 9.12 -8.26 3.02
CA TYR A 28 9.23 -6.92 3.58
C TYR A 28 8.95 -6.91 5.08
N ALA A 29 7.88 -7.58 5.52
CA ALA A 29 7.53 -7.66 6.93
C ALA A 29 8.67 -8.29 7.75
N ARG A 30 9.20 -9.43 7.32
CA ARG A 30 10.31 -10.13 7.99
C ARG A 30 11.58 -9.27 8.02
N ASN A 31 11.98 -8.70 6.89
CA ASN A 31 13.21 -7.92 6.77
C ASN A 31 13.19 -6.63 7.59
N ASN A 32 12.00 -6.07 7.83
CA ASN A 32 11.81 -4.83 8.60
C ASN A 32 11.32 -5.09 10.04
N GLY A 33 11.43 -6.33 10.54
CA GLY A 33 11.04 -6.69 11.91
C GLY A 33 9.55 -6.49 12.24
N ARG A 34 8.70 -6.47 11.21
CA ARG A 34 7.23 -6.39 11.33
C ARG A 34 6.67 -7.78 11.59
N LYS A 35 5.50 -7.84 12.24
CA LYS A 35 4.94 -9.09 12.77
C LYS A 35 3.58 -9.45 12.19
N LEU A 36 2.92 -8.52 11.51
CA LEU A 36 1.57 -8.70 11.02
C LEU A 36 1.43 -8.21 9.57
N VAL A 37 0.94 -9.10 8.70
CA VAL A 37 0.50 -8.77 7.34
C VAL A 37 -1.02 -8.94 7.26
N THR A 38 -1.73 -7.88 6.85
CA THR A 38 -3.18 -7.92 6.63
C THR A 38 -3.49 -7.74 5.14
N ALA A 39 -4.14 -8.74 4.54
CA ALA A 39 -4.66 -8.64 3.18
C ALA A 39 -6.00 -7.87 3.17
N VAL A 40 -6.03 -6.73 2.48
CA VAL A 40 -7.24 -5.90 2.36
C VAL A 40 -7.96 -6.20 1.05
N HIS A 41 -9.26 -6.48 1.13
CA HIS A 41 -10.04 -6.94 -0.03
C HIS A 41 -11.52 -6.54 0.05
N LYS A 42 -12.26 -6.81 -1.03
CA LYS A 42 -13.72 -6.70 -1.14
C LYS A 42 -14.34 -7.98 -1.73
N ALA A 43 -13.76 -9.14 -1.40
CA ALA A 43 -14.23 -10.47 -1.84
C ALA A 43 -15.69 -10.82 -1.48
N ASN A 44 -16.35 -10.08 -0.58
CA ASN A 44 -17.80 -10.22 -0.35
C ASN A 44 -18.64 -9.84 -1.59
N ILE A 45 -18.18 -8.83 -2.34
CA ILE A 45 -18.78 -8.38 -3.60
C ILE A 45 -18.02 -8.97 -4.79
N MET A 46 -16.69 -8.80 -4.82
CA MET A 46 -15.79 -9.24 -5.89
C MET A 46 -15.23 -10.64 -5.64
N ARG A 47 -16.13 -11.63 -5.56
CA ARG A 47 -15.78 -12.99 -5.13
C ARG A 47 -14.67 -13.65 -5.95
N MET A 48 -14.66 -13.46 -7.27
CA MET A 48 -13.69 -14.10 -8.14
C MET A 48 -12.35 -13.37 -8.15
N SER A 49 -12.35 -12.07 -8.45
CA SER A 49 -11.14 -11.27 -8.57
C SER A 49 -10.40 -11.15 -7.24
N ASP A 50 -11.09 -10.74 -6.19
CA ASP A 50 -10.46 -10.61 -4.86
C ASP A 50 -10.29 -11.96 -4.18
N GLY A 51 -11.12 -12.96 -4.52
CA GLY A 51 -10.91 -14.33 -4.08
C GLY A 51 -9.60 -14.91 -4.61
N LEU A 52 -9.23 -14.64 -5.87
CA LEU A 52 -7.95 -15.03 -6.43
C LEU A 52 -6.78 -14.37 -5.69
N PHE A 53 -6.87 -13.06 -5.45
CA PHE A 53 -5.87 -12.32 -4.67
C PHE A 53 -5.70 -12.91 -3.26
N LEU A 54 -6.79 -13.13 -2.52
CA LEU A 54 -6.74 -13.73 -1.18
C LEU A 54 -6.15 -15.13 -1.18
N LYS A 55 -6.49 -15.96 -2.18
CA LYS A 55 -5.92 -17.31 -2.32
C LYS A 55 -4.39 -17.22 -2.40
N MET A 56 -3.85 -16.29 -3.17
CA MET A 56 -2.41 -16.10 -3.29
C MET A 56 -1.77 -15.58 -1.99
N CYS A 57 -2.42 -14.66 -1.28
CA CYS A 57 -1.96 -14.21 0.04
C CYS A 57 -1.90 -15.34 1.07
N ARG A 58 -2.94 -16.21 1.10
CA ARG A 58 -2.99 -17.40 1.96
C ARG A 58 -1.94 -18.45 1.59
N GLU A 59 -1.64 -18.60 0.31
CA GLU A 59 -0.56 -19.50 -0.13
C GLU A 59 0.79 -18.95 0.32
N ALA A 60 1.05 -17.66 0.11
CA ALA A 60 2.29 -17.02 0.54
C ALA A 60 2.48 -17.12 2.07
N SER A 61 1.43 -16.90 2.87
CA SER A 61 1.55 -16.92 4.33
C SER A 61 2.07 -18.25 4.90
N LYS A 62 1.88 -19.37 4.19
CA LYS A 62 2.39 -20.69 4.61
C LYS A 62 3.93 -20.76 4.60
N ASP A 63 4.57 -19.96 3.75
CA ASP A 63 6.03 -19.87 3.66
C ASP A 63 6.62 -18.95 4.77
N PHE A 64 5.77 -18.23 5.50
CA PHE A 64 6.17 -17.24 6.51
C PHE A 64 5.42 -17.46 7.86
N PRO A 65 5.62 -18.61 8.53
CA PRO A 65 4.89 -18.96 9.76
C PRO A 65 5.19 -18.06 10.96
N ASP A 66 6.29 -17.31 10.91
CA ASP A 66 6.71 -16.29 11.88
C ASP A 66 5.92 -14.97 11.77
N ILE A 67 5.22 -14.75 10.65
CA ILE A 67 4.43 -13.55 10.41
C ILE A 67 2.95 -13.86 10.58
N GLN A 68 2.25 -13.11 11.44
CA GLN A 68 0.81 -13.24 11.58
C GLN A 68 0.12 -12.78 10.29
N PHE A 69 -0.83 -13.59 9.80
CA PHE A 69 -1.65 -13.24 8.64
C PHE A 69 -3.11 -12.95 9.05
N LYS A 70 -3.66 -11.84 8.56
CA LYS A 70 -5.08 -11.47 8.71
C LYS A 70 -5.68 -11.08 7.37
N GLU A 71 -7.01 -11.16 7.30
CA GLU A 71 -7.80 -10.69 6.17
C GLU A 71 -8.82 -9.68 6.68
N ALA A 72 -9.02 -8.60 5.94
CA ALA A 72 -9.96 -7.57 6.32
C ALA A 72 -10.67 -6.98 5.10
N TYR A 73 -11.95 -6.65 5.28
CA TYR A 73 -12.69 -5.93 4.25
C TYR A 73 -12.26 -4.46 4.17
N LEU A 74 -12.16 -3.93 2.96
CA LEU A 74 -11.75 -2.54 2.69
C LEU A 74 -12.53 -1.51 3.51
N ASP A 75 -13.85 -1.64 3.58
CA ASP A 75 -14.72 -0.74 4.36
C ASP A 75 -14.42 -0.79 5.86
N THR A 76 -14.22 -1.99 6.40
CA THR A 76 -13.82 -2.16 7.79
C THR A 76 -12.46 -1.53 8.06
N VAL A 77 -11.50 -1.70 7.15
CA VAL A 77 -10.17 -1.07 7.30
C VAL A 77 -10.27 0.43 7.25
N CYS A 78 -11.02 1.03 6.31
CA CYS A 78 -11.21 2.48 6.26
C CYS A 78 -11.79 3.04 7.57
N LEU A 79 -12.83 2.39 8.11
CA LEU A 79 -13.44 2.81 9.38
C LEU A 79 -12.47 2.67 10.57
N ASN A 80 -11.78 1.54 10.65
CA ASN A 80 -10.87 1.27 11.75
C ASN A 80 -9.60 2.12 11.68
N MET A 81 -9.15 2.48 10.48
CA MET A 81 -7.96 3.32 10.28
C MET A 81 -8.16 4.72 10.87
N VAL A 82 -9.35 5.30 10.73
CA VAL A 82 -9.66 6.61 11.32
C VAL A 82 -9.92 6.54 12.82
N GLN A 83 -10.34 5.39 13.35
CA GLN A 83 -10.64 5.22 14.78
C GLN A 83 -9.41 4.82 15.60
N ASN A 84 -8.65 3.84 15.12
CA ASN A 84 -7.45 3.34 15.78
C ASN A 84 -6.49 2.71 14.73
N PRO A 85 -5.61 3.50 14.10
CA PRO A 85 -4.69 3.01 13.09
C PRO A 85 -3.60 2.08 13.67
N ASN A 86 -3.33 2.14 14.99
CA ASN A 86 -2.27 1.39 15.65
C ASN A 86 -2.45 -0.13 15.64
N GLN A 87 -3.60 -0.63 15.19
CA GLN A 87 -3.86 -2.06 15.06
C GLN A 87 -3.27 -2.69 13.79
N TYR A 88 -2.79 -1.86 12.86
CA TYR A 88 -2.23 -2.28 11.57
C TYR A 88 -0.70 -2.19 11.56
N ASP A 89 -0.06 -3.05 10.78
CA ASP A 89 1.40 -3.10 10.62
C ASP A 89 1.75 -3.07 9.13
N VAL A 90 1.72 -4.22 8.42
CA VAL A 90 1.84 -4.25 6.95
C VAL A 90 0.48 -4.53 6.33
N LEU A 91 0.06 -3.70 5.38
CA LEU A 91 -1.15 -3.89 4.58
C LEU A 91 -0.78 -4.25 3.14
N VAL A 92 -1.38 -5.33 2.62
CA VAL A 92 -1.23 -5.75 1.22
C VAL A 92 -2.58 -5.78 0.53
N MET A 93 -2.67 -5.20 -0.68
CA MET A 93 -3.94 -5.04 -1.37
C MET A 93 -3.78 -4.82 -2.89
N PRO A 94 -4.84 -5.05 -3.69
CA PRO A 94 -4.88 -4.67 -5.09
C PRO A 94 -4.77 -3.16 -5.31
N ASN A 95 -4.28 -2.76 -6.49
CA ASN A 95 -3.92 -1.40 -6.88
C ASN A 95 -4.91 -0.31 -6.41
N LEU A 96 -6.18 -0.38 -6.83
CA LEU A 96 -7.19 0.64 -6.50
C LEU A 96 -7.40 0.83 -4.99
N TYR A 97 -7.25 -0.23 -4.19
CA TYR A 97 -7.42 -0.12 -2.74
C TYR A 97 -6.19 0.51 -2.10
N GLY A 98 -5.01 0.21 -2.66
CA GLY A 98 -3.74 0.82 -2.29
C GLY A 98 -3.82 2.33 -2.41
N ASP A 99 -4.24 2.83 -3.57
CA ASP A 99 -4.42 4.25 -3.87
C ASP A 99 -5.31 4.96 -2.84
N ILE A 100 -6.50 4.40 -2.57
CA ILE A 100 -7.45 4.97 -1.62
C ILE A 100 -6.91 4.96 -0.18
N LEU A 101 -6.35 3.83 0.26
CA LEU A 101 -5.89 3.70 1.64
C LEU A 101 -4.57 4.43 1.89
N SER A 102 -3.67 4.52 0.90
CA SER A 102 -2.44 5.32 1.03
C SER A 102 -2.75 6.79 1.22
N ASP A 103 -3.71 7.33 0.49
CA ASP A 103 -4.15 8.72 0.64
C ASP A 103 -4.83 8.97 1.98
N LEU A 104 -5.67 8.02 2.44
CA LEU A 104 -6.27 8.07 3.78
C LEU A 104 -5.17 8.12 4.85
N CYS A 105 -4.18 7.23 4.78
CA CYS A 105 -3.07 7.20 5.73
C CYS A 105 -2.22 8.47 5.67
N ALA A 106 -1.98 9.01 4.48
CA ALA A 106 -1.28 10.28 4.31
C ALA A 106 -2.02 11.41 5.02
N GLY A 107 -3.35 11.50 4.85
CA GLY A 107 -4.18 12.48 5.54
C GLY A 107 -4.10 12.39 7.07
N LEU A 108 -3.94 11.18 7.63
CA LEU A 108 -3.82 10.98 9.08
C LEU A 108 -2.50 11.48 9.66
N ILE A 109 -1.43 11.55 8.86
CA ILE A 109 -0.08 11.91 9.34
C ILE A 109 0.41 13.30 8.89
N GLY A 110 -0.47 14.12 8.30
CA GLY A 110 -0.14 15.51 7.91
C GLY A 110 -0.20 15.79 6.40
N GLY A 111 -0.67 14.82 5.60
CA GLY A 111 -0.90 14.96 4.16
C GLY A 111 0.16 14.30 3.28
N LEU A 112 -0.07 14.32 1.97
CA LEU A 112 0.76 13.64 0.96
C LEU A 112 2.22 14.14 0.92
N GLY A 113 2.46 15.38 1.36
CA GLY A 113 3.78 15.98 1.34
C GLY A 113 4.80 15.30 2.26
N VAL A 114 4.36 14.51 3.24
CA VAL A 114 5.22 13.83 4.23
C VAL A 114 5.26 12.32 4.07
N THR A 115 4.67 11.78 2.99
CA THR A 115 4.55 10.34 2.76
C THR A 115 5.50 9.85 1.67
N PRO A 116 6.63 9.21 2.02
CA PRO A 116 7.52 8.61 1.03
C PRO A 116 6.88 7.38 0.39
N SER A 117 7.18 7.14 -0.89
CA SER A 117 6.70 5.98 -1.63
C SER A 117 7.79 5.39 -2.53
N GLY A 118 7.68 4.10 -2.85
CA GLY A 118 8.63 3.40 -3.71
C GLY A 118 7.94 2.34 -4.57
N ASN A 119 8.21 2.37 -5.87
CA ASN A 119 7.78 1.37 -6.84
C ASN A 119 8.94 0.40 -7.09
N ILE A 120 8.81 -0.81 -6.57
CA ILE A 120 9.88 -1.83 -6.58
C ILE A 120 9.53 -2.94 -7.58
N GLY A 121 10.48 -3.30 -8.43
CA GLY A 121 10.36 -4.40 -9.39
C GLY A 121 11.63 -5.24 -9.45
N GLU A 122 11.48 -6.56 -9.63
CA GLU A 122 12.59 -7.54 -9.54
C GLU A 122 13.69 -7.33 -10.59
N ASN A 123 13.41 -6.66 -11.71
CA ASN A 123 14.35 -6.49 -12.84
C ASN A 123 14.32 -5.08 -13.44
N VAL A 124 13.89 -4.08 -12.67
CA VAL A 124 13.81 -2.69 -13.11
C VAL A 124 14.39 -1.81 -12.01
N ALA A 125 14.99 -0.67 -12.37
CA ALA A 125 15.42 0.31 -11.38
C ALA A 125 14.22 0.67 -10.49
N ALA A 126 14.37 0.50 -9.18
CA ALA A 126 13.34 0.91 -8.22
C ALA A 126 13.13 2.42 -8.34
N CYS A 127 11.88 2.84 -8.54
CA CYS A 127 11.53 4.25 -8.64
C CYS A 127 11.00 4.70 -7.28
N PHE A 128 11.82 5.46 -6.55
CA PHE A 128 11.41 6.13 -5.33
C PHE A 128 10.89 7.51 -5.69
N ASP A 129 9.64 7.79 -5.31
CA ASP A 129 9.00 9.05 -5.67
C ASP A 129 8.37 9.69 -4.44
N ALA A 130 8.46 11.02 -4.39
CA ALA A 130 7.70 11.83 -3.46
C ALA A 130 6.41 12.24 -4.18
N ILE A 131 5.25 12.07 -3.54
CA ILE A 131 4.00 12.55 -4.14
C ILE A 131 4.09 14.09 -4.21
N ALA A 132 4.42 14.60 -5.40
CA ALA A 132 4.68 16.01 -5.64
C ALA A 132 3.37 16.80 -5.72
N GLN A 133 2.69 16.98 -4.59
CA GLN A 133 1.54 17.87 -4.49
C GLN A 133 1.75 18.91 -3.40
N GLY A 134 2.01 20.15 -3.81
CA GLY A 134 1.95 21.35 -2.96
C GLY A 134 3.29 21.87 -2.42
N ASN A 135 3.47 23.20 -2.51
CA ASN A 135 4.60 23.95 -1.92
C ASN A 135 4.37 24.28 -0.43
N GLN A 136 3.88 23.33 0.37
CA GLN A 136 3.67 23.57 1.80
C GLN A 136 5.01 23.48 2.55
N LYS A 137 5.31 24.51 3.34
CA LYS A 137 6.53 24.60 4.17
C LYS A 137 6.30 23.84 5.47
N THR A 138 7.31 23.12 5.97
CA THR A 138 7.29 22.43 7.29
C THR A 138 7.41 23.42 8.47
N GLY A 139 6.85 24.63 8.32
CA GLY A 139 7.02 25.72 9.29
C GLY A 139 6.32 25.44 10.62
N ASP A 140 5.27 24.61 10.58
CA ASP A 140 4.57 24.04 11.73
C ASP A 140 5.43 23.03 12.52
N LEU A 141 6.42 22.41 11.88
CA LEU A 141 7.40 21.48 12.49
C LEU A 141 8.74 22.16 12.84
N GLY A 142 8.83 23.49 12.76
CA GLY A 142 10.05 24.25 13.12
C GLY A 142 11.18 24.22 12.08
N GLY A 143 10.92 23.66 10.89
CA GLY A 143 11.89 23.57 9.79
C GLY A 143 11.69 24.63 8.70
N LYS A 144 12.77 24.96 7.96
CA LYS A 144 12.72 25.84 6.76
C LYS A 144 12.47 25.05 5.46
N GLY A 145 12.41 23.72 5.54
CA GLY A 145 12.19 22.85 4.39
C GLY A 145 10.75 22.87 3.90
N THR A 146 10.54 22.40 2.67
CA THR A 146 9.20 22.00 2.20
C THR A 146 8.96 20.55 2.60
N CYS A 147 7.69 20.14 2.75
CA CYS A 147 7.37 18.75 3.02
C CYS A 147 7.96 17.84 1.92
N GLN A 148 7.98 18.33 0.68
CA GLN A 148 8.62 17.66 -0.45
C GLN A 148 10.12 17.43 -0.25
N SER A 149 10.88 18.43 0.20
CA SER A 149 12.32 18.24 0.48
C SER A 149 12.57 17.23 1.61
N PHE A 150 11.70 17.22 2.62
CA PHE A 150 11.79 16.25 3.71
C PHE A 150 11.54 14.82 3.22
N THR A 151 10.50 14.61 2.42
CA THR A 151 10.18 13.30 1.84
C THR A 151 11.25 12.84 0.86
N ALA A 152 11.77 13.75 0.03
CA ALA A 152 12.88 13.46 -0.88
C ALA A 152 14.15 13.01 -0.13
N ASP A 153 14.49 13.65 0.99
CA ASP A 153 15.61 13.25 1.84
C ASP A 153 15.40 11.85 2.45
N ILE A 154 14.18 11.51 2.86
CA ILE A 154 13.85 10.15 3.33
C ILE A 154 14.02 9.14 2.20
N CYS A 155 13.45 9.41 1.01
CA CYS A 155 13.60 8.55 -0.15
C CYS A 155 15.09 8.35 -0.49
N ALA A 156 15.90 9.42 -0.49
CA ALA A 156 17.34 9.34 -0.74
C ALA A 156 18.08 8.50 0.31
N ARG A 157 17.69 8.56 1.59
CA ARG A 157 18.28 7.69 2.62
C ARG A 157 17.93 6.23 2.41
N ILE A 158 16.69 5.92 2.02
CA ILE A 158 16.26 4.55 1.73
C ILE A 158 17.04 3.98 0.53
N VAL A 159 17.27 4.78 -0.52
CA VAL A 159 18.08 4.39 -1.69
C VAL A 159 19.53 4.06 -1.33
N ASN A 160 20.11 4.73 -0.33
CA ASN A 160 21.51 4.56 0.07
C ASN A 160 21.72 3.53 1.19
N MET A 161 20.69 2.74 1.55
CA MET A 161 20.79 1.66 2.55
C MET A 161 21.14 0.29 1.96
N ASP A 162 21.28 0.20 0.63
CA ASP A 162 21.90 -0.91 -0.09
C ASP A 162 23.43 -0.72 -0.23
#